data_AF-A0A925SEX0-F1
#
_entry.id   AF-A0A925SEX0-F1
#
_cell.length_a   1.000
_cell.length_b   1.000
_cell.length_c   1.000
_cell.angle_alpha   90.00
_cell.angle_beta   90.00
_cell.angle_gamma   90.00
#
_symmetry.space_group_name_H-M   'P 1'
#
loop_
_entity.id
_entity.type
_entity.pdbx_description
1 polymer ?
#
loop_
_entity_poly.entity_id
_entity_poly.type
_entity_poly.pdbx_seq_one_letter_code
_entity_poly.pdbx_strand_id
1 'polypeptide(L)' 'MKPDKFPKNKKKLDDFIRYSNLAFEMIAIMAFGVFVGWKIDQWLELSFPGFTLGLMILSVAGAIYHVIRKFL' A
#
# COMPACT_ATOMS: atom_id res chain seq x y z
N MET A 1 46.75 -5.78 2.72
CA MET A 1 45.58 -5.19 3.41
C MET A 1 44.49 -6.25 3.55
N LYS A 2 43.90 -6.39 4.74
CA LYS A 2 42.66 -7.19 4.92
C LYS A 2 41.49 -6.27 4.53
N PRO A 3 40.50 -6.71 3.75
CA PRO A 3 39.36 -5.86 3.45
C PRO A 3 38.54 -5.69 4.72
N ASP A 4 38.40 -4.45 5.15
CA ASP A 4 37.65 -4.06 6.33
C ASP A 4 36.17 -4.37 6.08
N LYS A 5 35.71 -5.52 6.59
CA LYS A 5 34.30 -5.88 6.58
C LYS A 5 33.58 -4.94 7.53
N PHE A 6 33.00 -3.84 7.04
CA PHE A 6 32.05 -3.01 7.79
C PHE A 6 30.74 -3.79 7.99
N PRO A 7 30.43 -4.32 9.18
CA PRO A 7 29.27 -5.17 9.38
C PRO A 7 28.34 -4.51 10.39
N LYS A 8 27.75 -3.35 10.09
CA LYS A 8 26.86 -2.68 11.06
C LYS A 8 25.69 -1.86 10.51
N ASN A 9 25.73 -1.43 9.25
CA ASN A 9 24.66 -0.61 8.66
C ASN A 9 23.73 -1.32 7.66
N LYS A 10 24.04 -2.56 7.25
CA LYS A 10 23.20 -3.30 6.28
C LYS A 10 21.79 -3.52 6.82
N LYS A 11 21.66 -3.97 8.08
CA LYS A 11 20.36 -4.21 8.71
C LYS A 11 19.43 -2.98 8.72
N LYS A 12 19.96 -1.79 9.04
CA LYS A 12 19.15 -0.56 9.04
C LYS A 12 18.71 -0.16 7.62
N LEU A 13 19.59 -0.36 6.63
CA LEU A 13 19.25 -0.11 5.22
C LEU A 13 18.20 -1.11 4.73
N ASP A 14 18.36 -2.39 5.10
CA ASP A 14 17.44 -3.47 4.74
C ASP A 14 16.06 -3.25 5.37
N ASP A 15 16.01 -2.83 6.63
CA ASP A 15 14.76 -2.49 7.31
C ASP A 15 14.07 -1.29 6.64
N PHE A 16 14.82 -0.23 6.30
CA PHE A 16 14.29 0.93 5.58
C PHE A 16 13.66 0.52 4.24
N ILE A 17 14.40 -0.24 3.43
CA ILE A 17 13.90 -0.74 2.14
C ILE A 17 12.64 -1.59 2.33
N ARG A 18 12.61 -2.45 3.36
CA ARG A 18 11.46 -3.29 3.67
C ARG A 18 10.21 -2.48 4.02
N TYR A 19 10.33 -1.44 4.85
CA TYR A 19 9.21 -0.57 5.21
C TYR A 19 8.76 0.30 4.04
N SER A 20 9.69 0.82 3.23
CA SER A 20 9.35 1.55 2.01
C SER A 20 8.55 0.69 1.04
N ASN A 21 8.97 -0.56 0.81
CA ASN A 21 8.24 -1.49 -0.07
C ASN A 21 6.84 -1.80 0.46
N LEU A 22 6.71 -1.99 1.78
CA LEU A 22 5.40 -2.20 2.42
C LEU A 22 4.48 -0.99 2.23
N ALA A 23 4.98 0.22 2.47
CA ALA A 23 4.20 1.45 2.29
C ALA A 23 3.78 1.61 0.83
N PHE A 24 4.67 1.32 -0.12
CA PHE A 24 4.36 1.37 -1.55
C PHE A 24 3.25 0.39 -1.94
N GLU A 25 3.28 -0.82 -1.38
CA GLU A 25 2.27 -1.85 -1.59
C GLU A 25 0.89 -1.40 -1.05
N MET A 26 0.84 -0.83 0.15
CA MET A 26 -0.40 -0.30 0.73
C MET A 26 -0.97 0.86 -0.10
N ILE A 27 -0.10 1.79 -0.53
CA ILE A 27 -0.49 2.91 -1.38
C ILE A 27 -1.02 2.39 -2.72
N ALA A 28 -0.40 1.37 -3.31
CA ALA A 28 -0.86 0.76 -4.55
C ALA A 28 -2.27 0.17 -4.40
N ILE A 29 -2.53 -0.57 -3.30
CA ILE A 29 -3.87 -1.11 -3.01
C ILE A 29 -4.90 0.01 -2.85
N MET A 30 -4.57 1.05 -2.10
CA MET A 30 -5.45 2.20 -1.88
C MET A 30 -5.73 2.97 -3.18
N ALA A 31 -4.69 3.30 -3.93
CA ALA A 31 -4.80 3.99 -5.21
C ALA A 31 -5.62 3.18 -6.21
N PHE A 32 -5.42 1.85 -6.24
CA PHE A 32 -6.18 0.96 -7.09
C PHE A 32 -7.68 1.00 -6.76
N GLY A 33 -8.06 0.86 -5.49
CA GLY A 33 -9.48 0.86 -5.14
C GLY A 33 -10.15 2.23 -5.27
N VAL A 34 -9.43 3.33 -5.01
CA VAL A 34 -9.94 4.68 -5.31
C VAL A 34 -10.10 4.89 -6.82
N PHE A 35 -9.13 4.47 -7.63
CA PHE A 35 -9.20 4.59 -9.09
C PHE A 35 -10.35 3.76 -9.67
N VAL A 36 -10.52 2.52 -9.19
CA VAL A 36 -11.63 1.65 -9.58
C VAL A 36 -12.96 2.29 -9.17
N GLY A 37 -13.08 2.80 -7.94
CA GLY A 37 -14.30 3.43 -7.46
C GLY A 37 -14.66 4.70 -8.23
N TRP A 38 -13.65 5.52 -8.52
CA TRP A 38 -13.83 6.74 -9.30
C TRP A 38 -14.27 6.43 -10.74
N LYS A 39 -13.66 5.41 -11.37
CA LYS A 39 -14.03 4.99 -12.71
C LYS A 39 -15.45 4.41 -12.76
N ILE A 40 -15.85 3.66 -11.74
CA ILE A 40 -17.22 3.13 -11.61
C ILE A 40 -18.22 4.28 -11.42
N ASP A 41 -17.95 5.22 -10.51
CA ASP A 41 -18.82 6.37 -10.30
C ASP A 41 -18.99 7.21 -11.57
N GLN A 42 -17.92 7.39 -12.37
CA GLN A 42 -17.99 8.03 -13.68
C GLN A 42 -18.80 7.23 -14.70
N TRP A 43 -18.62 5.91 -14.74
CA TRP A 43 -19.36 5.04 -15.66
C TRP A 43 -20.86 5.02 -15.39
N LEU A 44 -21.26 5.14 -14.13
CA LEU A 44 -22.67 5.20 -13.71
C LEU A 44 -23.25 6.62 -13.73
N GLU A 45 -22.47 7.64 -14.11
CA GLU A 45 -22.84 9.06 -14.07
C GLU A 45 -23.50 9.47 -12.75
N LEU A 46 -23.06 8.85 -11.65
CA LEU A 46 -23.63 9.07 -10.34
C LEU A 46 -23.32 10.50 -9.90
N SER A 47 -24.37 11.27 -9.61
CA SER A 47 -24.25 12.63 -9.06
C SER A 47 -23.57 12.65 -7.68
N PHE A 48 -23.58 11.50 -7.01
CA PHE A 48 -22.96 11.29 -5.71
C PHE A 48 -21.97 10.12 -5.78
N PRO A 49 -20.68 10.31 -5.41
CA PRO A 49 -19.62 9.30 -5.56
C PRO A 49 -19.71 8.20 -4.49
N GLY A 50 -20.79 7.43 -4.52
CA GLY A 50 -21.09 6.39 -3.54
C GLY A 50 -20.15 5.19 -3.63
N PHE A 51 -19.76 4.78 -4.85
CA PHE A 51 -18.84 3.65 -5.00
C PHE A 51 -17.43 4.03 -4.62
N THR A 52 -16.95 5.23 -4.93
CA THR A 52 -15.64 5.72 -4.47
C THR A 52 -15.58 5.72 -2.96
N LEU A 53 -16.63 6.19 -2.27
CA LEU A 53 -16.67 6.21 -0.81
C LEU A 53 -16.63 4.79 -0.22
N GLY A 54 -17.45 3.88 -0.75
CA GLY A 54 -17.49 2.49 -0.32
C GLY A 54 -16.17 1.75 -0.60
N LEU A 55 -15.63 1.89 -1.81
CA LEU A 55 -14.37 1.27 -2.21
C LEU A 55 -13.17 1.86 -1.49
N MET A 56 -13.19 3.14 -1.11
CA MET A 56 -12.14 3.72 -0.28
C MET A 56 -12.09 3.03 1.09
N ILE A 57 -13.25 2.84 1.75
CA ILE A 57 -13.32 2.14 3.04
C ILE A 57 -12.87 0.68 2.87
N LEU A 58 -13.33 -0.01 1.83
CA LEU A 58 -12.91 -1.38 1.52
C LEU A 58 -11.42 -1.47 1.21
N SER A 59 -10.84 -0.46 0.56
CA SER A 59 -9.40 -0.42 0.24
C SER A 59 -8.56 -0.25 1.49
N VAL A 60 -9.00 0.60 2.43
CA VAL A 60 -8.35 0.74 3.74
C VAL A 60 -8.42 -0.57 4.50
N ALA A 61 -9.61 -1.18 4.58
CA ALA A 61 -9.81 -2.47 5.24
C ALA A 61 -8.96 -3.58 4.59
N GLY A 62 -8.92 -3.62 3.26
CA GLY A 62 -8.12 -4.56 2.48
C GLY A 62 -6.62 -4.37 2.69
N ALA A 63 -6.13 -3.12 2.70
CA ALA A 63 -4.74 -2.81 2.98
C ALA A 63 -4.34 -3.26 4.40
N ILE A 64 -5.19 -3.01 5.40
CA ILE A 64 -4.97 -3.46 6.78
C ILE A 64 -4.96 -4.98 6.85
N TYR A 65 -5.92 -5.66 6.25
CA TYR A 65 -5.98 -7.12 6.22
C TYR A 65 -4.74 -7.73 5.55
N HIS A 66 -4.30 -7.15 4.43
CA HIS A 66 -3.12 -7.58 3.71
C HIS A 66 -1.85 -7.45 4.56
N VAL A 67 -1.70 -6.32 5.25
CA VAL A 67 -0.59 -6.10 6.18
C VAL A 67 -0.64 -7.10 7.33
N ILE A 68 -1.78 -7.25 8.00
CA ILE A 68 -1.93 -8.20 9.11
C ILE A 68 -1.54 -9.61 8.64
N ARG A 69 -2.07 -10.06 7.50
CA ARG A 69 -1.76 -11.37 6.92
C ARG A 69 -0.28 -11.54 6.54
N LYS A 70 0.41 -10.46 6.19
CA LYS A 70 1.84 -10.48 5.84
C LYS A 70 2.74 -10.54 7.08
N PHE A 71 2.24 -10.07 8.22
CA PHE A 71 2.95 -10.07 9.50
C PHE A 71 2.60 -11.27 10.41
N LEU A 72 1.43 -11.87 10.23
CA LEU A 72 1.03 -13.15 10.85
C LEU A 72 1.72 -14.33 10.16
#